data_AF-A0A917DVN0-F1
#
_entry.id   AF-A0A917DVN0-F1
#
_cell.length_a   1.000
_cell.length_b   1.000
_cell.length_c   1.000
_cell.angle_alpha   90.00
_cell.angle_beta   90.00
_cell.angle_gamma   90.00
#
_symmetry.space_group_name_H-M   'P 1'
#
loop_
_entity.id
_entity.type
_entity.pdbx_description
1 polymer ?
#
loop_
_entity_poly.entity_id
_entity_poly.type
_entity_poly.pdbx_seq_one_letter_code
_entity_poly.pdbx_strand_id
1 'polypeptide(L)'
;MNSYQLRPNWRAYAWLGAIGIVIYLLVQVVPQTSESFFDTNNKKVIAKNEAERIAEDFAVQQFKQLPESTHAVHQSDTMLYGYLSKEKLVDAYDKKYDSRFPTDTFQTMAAMPDGSTIFIYVHMQNGKILAWNQYKQRHTTVPQPNEATDAAFKFAVSQGFKAEELTLFKTDQKQGKVWYTVSGAVMKEAQLMLELRTGKTDTGELVINEYKPGFTVPGSYKSYVKAQQDLASILSLLGSILLSFVLFILAIVYAALYRKHSSFKRGVVLSLLFLGMYLANDFNLMDGLIASSGEDPNALAYAAINVGITCIVTIIMGLAVYFSLVGGDGLWNAMGRRMWPRMSEPGYGDHVWRSMWLGYLIAFMLLGLQTVIFILLVNVTGAWSTTDVTQSPYNLGVLWIFPMLAWCAAISEEAVYRFFAIGIFKKWFNNTFVASLIPTVIWALGHVTYPIFPSTTRLLELTVLGLIFSFMFLRFGFMTVVFAHAIFDSIMMALSLIFTGSPGNILMGIIYILLPIPIAWLLRYLHRKKKGTEPFVTVPPSTLQ
;
A
#
# COMPACT_ATOMS: atom_id res chain seq x y z
N MET A 1 28.83 21.16 -28.71
CA MET A 1 27.38 21.26 -28.40
C MET A 1 27.07 20.46 -27.14
N ASN A 2 26.59 21.08 -26.05
CA ASN A 2 26.27 20.39 -24.79
C ASN A 2 25.03 19.48 -24.99
N SER A 3 25.25 18.18 -25.19
CA SER A 3 24.22 17.15 -25.44
C SER A 3 23.25 16.90 -24.27
N TYR A 4 23.43 17.58 -23.13
CA TYR A 4 22.66 17.37 -21.90
C TYR A 4 21.59 18.43 -21.62
N GLN A 5 21.47 19.47 -22.45
CA GLN A 5 20.44 20.49 -22.25
C GLN A 5 19.05 19.94 -22.57
N LEU A 6 18.27 19.64 -21.52
CA LEU A 6 16.83 19.44 -21.63
C LEU A 6 16.19 20.71 -22.17
N ARG A 7 15.57 20.59 -23.35
CA ARG A 7 14.76 21.62 -24.01
C ARG A 7 13.32 21.13 -24.18
N PRO A 8 12.60 20.85 -23.08
CA PRO A 8 11.18 20.54 -23.17
C PRO A 8 10.40 21.79 -23.60
N ASN A 9 9.21 21.58 -24.16
CA ASN A 9 8.25 22.67 -24.32
C ASN A 9 7.65 23.01 -22.96
N TRP A 10 8.37 23.82 -22.17
CA TRP A 10 7.99 24.17 -20.80
C TRP A 10 6.58 24.72 -20.69
N ARG A 11 6.12 25.50 -21.67
CA ARG A 11 4.77 26.05 -21.69
C ARG A 11 3.73 24.94 -21.81
N ALA A 12 3.93 23.99 -22.73
CA ALA A 12 3.01 22.87 -22.89
C ALA A 12 2.94 21.99 -21.62
N TYR A 13 4.09 21.61 -21.05
CA TYR A 13 4.11 20.81 -19.81
C TYR A 13 3.56 21.58 -18.60
N ALA A 14 3.74 22.90 -18.54
CA ALA A 14 3.15 23.73 -17.49
C ALA A 14 1.62 23.73 -17.58
N TRP A 15 1.05 23.87 -18.79
CA TRP A 15 -0.40 23.78 -19.00
C TRP A 15 -0.94 22.39 -18.68
N LEU A 16 -0.29 21.33 -19.18
CA LEU A 16 -0.71 19.95 -18.89
C LEU A 16 -0.61 19.63 -17.40
N GLY A 17 0.46 20.08 -16.73
CA GLY A 17 0.63 19.93 -15.28
C GLY A 17 -0.44 20.70 -14.50
N ALA A 18 -0.70 21.96 -14.87
CA ALA A 18 -1.71 22.79 -14.22
C ALA A 18 -3.13 22.20 -14.36
N ILE A 19 -3.50 21.74 -15.56
CA ILE A 19 -4.77 21.07 -15.80
C ILE A 19 -4.84 19.77 -14.97
N GLY A 20 -3.77 18.97 -14.99
CA GLY A 20 -3.72 17.71 -14.29
C GLY A 20 -3.88 17.85 -12.77
N ILE A 21 -3.17 18.80 -12.15
CA ILE A 21 -3.29 19.02 -10.70
C ILE A 21 -4.66 19.57 -10.32
N VAL A 22 -5.26 20.45 -11.14
CA VAL A 22 -6.61 20.97 -10.88
C VAL A 22 -7.64 19.84 -10.92
N ILE A 23 -7.57 18.96 -11.92
CA ILE A 23 -8.44 17.77 -12.00
C ILE A 23 -8.25 16.90 -10.76
N TYR A 24 -7.01 16.60 -10.39
CA TYR A 24 -6.71 15.76 -9.23
C TYR A 24 -7.26 16.38 -7.94
N LEU A 25 -7.01 17.67 -7.69
CA LEU A 25 -7.50 18.35 -6.49
C LEU A 25 -9.02 18.37 -6.42
N LEU A 26 -9.71 18.74 -7.50
CA LEU A 26 -11.16 18.86 -7.51
C LEU A 26 -11.88 17.52 -7.36
N VAL A 27 -11.31 16.44 -7.88
CA VAL A 27 -11.96 15.13 -7.91
C VAL A 27 -11.54 14.23 -6.75
N GLN A 28 -10.27 14.26 -6.35
CA GLN A 28 -9.75 13.34 -5.33
C GLN A 28 -9.62 14.01 -3.96
N VAL A 29 -9.11 15.25 -3.91
CA VAL A 29 -8.78 15.91 -2.63
C VAL A 29 -9.97 16.68 -2.03
N VAL A 30 -10.71 17.44 -2.85
CA VAL A 30 -11.84 18.26 -2.38
C VAL A 30 -12.96 17.40 -1.78
N PRO A 31 -13.43 16.29 -2.40
CA PRO A 31 -14.48 15.48 -1.80
C PRO A 31 -14.07 14.90 -0.44
N GLN A 32 -12.87 14.30 -0.34
CA GLN A 32 -12.34 13.72 0.90
C GLN A 32 -12.17 14.75 2.02
N THR A 33 -11.72 15.96 1.68
CA THR A 33 -11.62 17.05 2.66
C THR A 33 -12.98 17.61 3.03
N SER A 34 -13.91 17.73 2.09
CA SER A 34 -15.26 18.22 2.36
C SER A 34 -16.05 17.27 3.26
N GLU A 35 -15.93 15.95 3.06
CA GLU A 35 -16.52 14.94 3.95
C GLU A 35 -15.92 15.06 5.35
N SER A 36 -14.60 15.21 5.47
CA SER A 36 -13.93 15.37 6.77
C SER A 36 -14.27 16.69 7.49
N PHE A 37 -14.49 17.80 6.75
CA PHE A 37 -14.77 19.12 7.31
C PHE A 37 -16.27 19.38 7.59
N PHE A 38 -17.17 18.84 6.78
CA PHE A 38 -18.62 19.05 6.93
C PHE A 38 -19.32 17.95 7.73
N ASP A 39 -18.68 16.81 7.96
CA ASP A 39 -19.25 15.77 8.83
C ASP A 39 -18.95 16.05 10.31
N THR A 40 -19.92 16.66 10.99
CA THR A 40 -19.88 16.92 12.43
C THR A 40 -19.83 15.64 13.29
N ASN A 41 -19.97 14.45 12.71
CA ASN A 41 -19.84 13.17 13.40
C ASN A 41 -18.43 12.56 13.32
N ASN A 42 -17.44 13.24 12.71
CA ASN A 42 -16.09 12.72 12.58
C ASN A 42 -15.34 12.76 13.93
N LYS A 43 -15.74 11.86 14.84
CA LYS A 43 -15.06 11.63 16.10
C LYS A 43 -13.65 11.15 15.80
N LYS A 44 -12.67 11.79 16.42
CA LYS A 44 -11.25 11.45 16.29
C LYS A 44 -11.05 9.96 16.64
N VAL A 45 -10.36 9.23 15.77
CA VAL A 45 -9.93 7.85 16.03
C VAL A 45 -9.06 7.82 17.29
N ILE A 46 -9.36 6.91 18.21
CA ILE A 46 -8.60 6.69 19.45
C ILE A 46 -7.20 6.18 19.13
N ALA A 47 -6.25 6.39 20.04
CA ALA A 47 -4.90 5.87 19.85
C ALA A 47 -4.86 4.35 20.11
N LYS A 48 -3.93 3.62 19.47
CA LYS A 48 -3.77 2.16 19.67
C LYS A 48 -3.58 1.77 21.14
N ASN A 49 -2.77 2.54 21.87
CA ASN A 49 -2.56 2.34 23.30
C ASN A 49 -3.81 2.60 24.17
N GLU A 50 -4.77 3.38 23.67
CA GLU A 50 -6.06 3.57 24.31
C GLU A 50 -6.96 2.35 24.09
N ALA A 51 -6.97 1.80 22.88
CA ALA A 51 -7.65 0.54 22.59
C ALA A 51 -7.07 -0.63 23.42
N GLU A 52 -5.76 -0.69 23.62
CA GLU A 52 -5.10 -1.69 24.48
C GLU A 52 -5.58 -1.59 25.94
N ARG A 53 -5.60 -0.37 26.52
CA ARG A 53 -6.12 -0.17 27.88
C ARG A 53 -7.59 -0.56 28.02
N ILE A 54 -8.42 -0.19 27.05
CA ILE A 54 -9.85 -0.56 27.03
C ILE A 54 -10.02 -2.09 26.98
N ALA A 55 -9.18 -2.77 26.20
CA ALA A 55 -9.20 -4.23 26.10
C ALA A 55 -8.72 -4.90 27.40
N GLU A 56 -7.72 -4.34 28.08
CA GLU A 56 -7.25 -4.81 29.38
C GLU A 56 -8.34 -4.68 30.46
N ASP A 57 -9.00 -3.52 30.52
CA ASP A 57 -10.13 -3.29 31.44
C ASP A 57 -11.28 -4.28 31.17
N PHE A 58 -11.60 -4.52 29.90
CA PHE A 58 -12.58 -5.54 29.51
C PHE A 58 -12.14 -6.93 29.93
N ALA A 59 -10.86 -7.29 29.75
CA ALA A 59 -10.35 -8.60 30.12
C ALA A 59 -10.46 -8.85 31.63
N VAL A 60 -10.13 -7.85 32.45
CA VAL A 60 -10.29 -7.91 33.92
C VAL A 60 -11.76 -8.05 34.32
N GLN A 61 -12.66 -7.33 33.65
CA GLN A 61 -14.09 -7.40 33.96
C GLN A 61 -14.73 -8.73 33.56
N GLN A 62 -14.44 -9.19 32.34
CA GLN A 62 -15.07 -10.36 31.73
C GLN A 62 -14.43 -11.68 32.18
N PHE A 63 -13.10 -11.74 32.26
CA PHE A 63 -12.34 -12.97 32.53
C PHE A 63 -11.67 -12.97 33.91
N LYS A 64 -11.82 -11.90 34.70
CA LYS A 64 -11.31 -11.78 36.09
C LYS A 64 -9.79 -11.95 36.20
N GLN A 65 -9.06 -11.70 35.12
CA GLN A 65 -7.62 -11.80 35.03
C GLN A 65 -7.05 -10.59 34.30
N LEU A 66 -5.89 -10.10 34.75
CA LEU A 66 -5.14 -9.06 34.06
C LEU A 66 -4.27 -9.73 32.99
N PRO A 67 -4.30 -9.26 31.72
CA PRO A 67 -3.39 -9.75 30.69
C PRO A 67 -1.91 -9.53 31.06
N GLU A 68 -1.04 -10.44 30.64
CA GLU A 68 0.43 -10.29 30.75
C GLU A 68 0.97 -9.32 29.71
N SER A 69 0.33 -9.26 28.54
CA SER A 69 0.64 -8.30 27.47
C SER A 69 -0.56 -8.10 26.56
N THR A 70 -0.65 -6.90 25.97
CA THR A 70 -1.69 -6.52 25.02
C THR A 70 -1.03 -5.80 23.85
N HIS A 71 -1.44 -6.14 22.62
CA HIS A 71 -0.98 -5.47 21.40
C HIS A 71 -2.15 -5.20 20.46
N ALA A 72 -2.36 -3.95 20.06
CA ALA A 72 -3.41 -3.55 19.14
C ALA A 72 -2.92 -3.42 17.69
N VAL A 73 -3.73 -3.91 16.76
CA VAL A 73 -3.59 -3.67 15.31
C VAL A 73 -4.92 -3.19 14.74
N HIS A 74 -4.88 -2.39 13.67
CA HIS A 74 -6.08 -2.08 12.90
C HIS A 74 -6.51 -3.31 12.10
N GLN A 75 -7.81 -3.60 12.15
CA GLN A 75 -8.44 -4.70 11.46
C GLN A 75 -9.65 -4.18 10.66
N SER A 76 -9.88 -4.76 9.49
CA SER A 76 -10.96 -4.38 8.60
C SER A 76 -11.69 -5.62 8.07
N ASP A 77 -13.03 -5.60 8.04
CA ASP A 77 -13.82 -6.59 7.31
C ASP A 77 -13.78 -6.27 5.81
N THR A 78 -12.68 -6.66 5.18
CA THR A 78 -12.43 -6.47 3.74
C THR A 78 -13.53 -7.08 2.87
N MET A 79 -14.19 -8.14 3.31
CA MET A 79 -15.26 -8.77 2.53
C MET A 79 -16.54 -7.95 2.58
N LEU A 80 -16.94 -7.49 3.77
CA LEU A 80 -18.10 -6.63 3.95
C LEU A 80 -17.89 -5.26 3.31
N TYR A 81 -16.78 -4.59 3.59
CA TYR A 81 -16.49 -3.27 3.03
C TYR A 81 -16.49 -3.32 1.50
N GLY A 82 -15.87 -4.34 0.91
CA GLY A 82 -15.87 -4.53 -0.54
C GLY A 82 -17.27 -4.73 -1.12
N TYR A 83 -18.15 -5.46 -0.42
CA TYR A 83 -19.54 -5.65 -0.86
C TYR A 83 -20.31 -4.33 -0.81
N LEU A 84 -20.17 -3.57 0.28
CA LEU A 84 -20.79 -2.25 0.43
C LEU A 84 -20.29 -1.26 -0.63
N SER A 85 -18.98 -1.26 -0.90
CA SER A 85 -18.34 -0.45 -1.96
C SER A 85 -18.89 -0.79 -3.34
N LYS A 86 -18.93 -2.09 -3.69
CA LYS A 86 -19.50 -2.58 -4.95
C LYS A 86 -20.96 -2.16 -5.13
N GLU A 87 -21.75 -2.21 -4.07
CA GLU A 87 -23.18 -1.90 -4.08
C GLU A 87 -23.50 -0.42 -3.82
N LYS A 88 -22.47 0.42 -3.61
CA LYS A 88 -22.60 1.85 -3.26
C LYS A 88 -23.43 2.09 -1.99
N LEU A 89 -23.19 1.25 -0.98
CA LEU A 89 -23.91 1.23 0.31
C LEU A 89 -23.07 1.67 1.51
N VAL A 90 -21.81 2.09 1.31
CA VAL A 90 -20.88 2.47 2.42
C VAL A 90 -21.51 3.55 3.31
N ASP A 91 -21.86 4.72 2.79
CA ASP A 91 -22.44 5.81 3.60
C ASP A 91 -23.74 5.41 4.31
N ALA A 92 -24.57 4.61 3.66
CA ALA A 92 -25.84 4.13 4.22
C ALA A 92 -25.60 3.11 5.35
N TYR A 93 -24.56 2.29 5.21
CA TYR A 93 -24.11 1.37 6.23
C TYR A 93 -23.54 2.13 7.43
N ASP A 94 -22.67 3.09 7.18
CA ASP A 94 -21.95 3.80 8.24
C ASP A 94 -22.93 4.54 9.15
N LYS A 95 -23.89 5.27 8.54
CA LYS A 95 -24.94 5.98 9.29
C LYS A 95 -25.83 5.07 10.12
N LYS A 96 -26.05 3.82 9.69
CA LYS A 96 -27.04 2.92 10.30
C LYS A 96 -26.42 1.91 11.26
N TYR A 97 -25.23 1.41 10.97
CA TYR A 97 -24.65 0.24 11.63
C TYR A 97 -23.25 0.47 12.21
N ASP A 98 -22.46 1.45 11.75
CA ASP A 98 -21.06 1.64 12.18
C ASP A 98 -20.89 1.64 13.71
N SER A 99 -21.74 2.40 14.41
CA SER A 99 -21.69 2.52 15.88
C SER A 99 -21.74 1.19 16.66
N ARG A 100 -22.27 0.12 16.05
CA ARG A 100 -22.41 -1.21 16.66
C ARG A 100 -21.68 -2.31 15.90
N PHE A 101 -21.54 -2.17 14.58
CA PHE A 101 -21.00 -3.17 13.67
C PHE A 101 -20.13 -2.46 12.61
N PRO A 102 -19.03 -1.79 13.00
CA PRO A 102 -18.20 -1.07 12.04
C PRO A 102 -17.45 -2.06 11.14
N THR A 103 -17.08 -1.61 9.95
CA THR A 103 -16.16 -2.37 9.09
C THR A 103 -14.73 -2.33 9.59
N ASP A 104 -14.38 -1.32 10.39
CA ASP A 104 -13.01 -1.07 10.86
C ASP A 104 -12.94 -1.01 12.39
N THR A 105 -11.94 -1.69 12.95
CA THR A 105 -11.77 -1.87 14.39
C THR A 105 -10.29 -1.84 14.76
N PHE A 106 -10.00 -1.65 16.05
CA PHE A 106 -8.76 -2.12 16.62
C PHE A 106 -8.96 -3.53 17.17
N GLN A 107 -8.24 -4.50 16.62
CA GLN A 107 -8.15 -5.85 17.16
C GLN A 107 -6.97 -5.89 18.13
N THR A 108 -7.22 -6.14 19.39
CA THR A 108 -6.19 -6.31 20.42
C THR A 108 -5.98 -7.78 20.71
N MET A 109 -4.72 -8.23 20.69
CA MET A 109 -4.33 -9.55 21.15
C MET A 109 -3.82 -9.44 22.59
N ALA A 110 -4.53 -10.07 23.53
CA ALA A 110 -4.19 -10.10 24.95
C ALA A 110 -3.71 -11.51 25.34
N ALA A 111 -2.46 -11.62 25.82
CA ALA A 111 -1.93 -12.87 26.37
C ALA A 111 -2.30 -12.98 27.84
N MET A 112 -2.91 -14.10 28.23
CA MET A 112 -3.43 -14.30 29.59
C MET A 112 -2.49 -15.17 30.44
N PRO A 113 -2.44 -14.98 31.78
CA PRO A 113 -1.60 -15.78 32.68
C PRO A 113 -1.87 -17.28 32.65
N ASP A 114 -3.09 -17.69 32.28
CA ASP A 114 -3.45 -19.09 32.11
C ASP A 114 -2.92 -19.71 30.80
N GLY A 115 -2.21 -18.95 29.97
CA GLY A 115 -1.70 -19.34 28.67
C GLY A 115 -2.73 -19.30 27.54
N SER A 116 -3.94 -18.79 27.80
CA SER A 116 -4.93 -18.47 26.77
C SER A 116 -4.59 -17.15 26.08
N THR A 117 -5.18 -16.93 24.90
CA THR A 117 -5.04 -15.67 24.16
C THR A 117 -6.42 -15.15 23.82
N ILE A 118 -6.68 -13.88 24.12
CA ILE A 118 -7.98 -13.25 23.86
C ILE A 118 -7.80 -12.22 22.76
N PHE A 119 -8.58 -12.35 21.70
CA PHE A 119 -8.74 -11.33 20.68
C PHE A 119 -9.94 -10.48 21.05
N ILE A 120 -9.77 -9.16 21.15
CA ILE A 120 -10.84 -8.22 21.54
C ILE A 120 -10.90 -7.13 20.47
N TYR A 121 -12.11 -6.82 20.01
CA TYR A 121 -12.35 -5.82 18.97
C TYR A 121 -12.94 -4.56 19.59
N VAL A 122 -12.23 -3.45 19.40
CA VAL A 122 -12.56 -2.14 19.95
C VAL A 122 -12.92 -1.20 18.81
N HIS A 123 -14.02 -0.47 18.96
CA HIS A 123 -14.44 0.53 17.99
C HIS A 123 -13.45 1.69 17.92
N MET A 124 -13.07 2.08 16.71
CA MET A 124 -11.99 3.05 16.49
C MET A 124 -12.32 4.48 16.97
N GLN A 125 -13.57 4.95 16.91
CA GLN A 125 -13.90 6.31 17.38
C GLN A 125 -14.45 6.38 18.80
N ASN A 126 -15.19 5.37 19.27
CA ASN A 126 -15.93 5.45 20.53
C ASN A 126 -15.43 4.49 21.62
N GLY A 127 -14.44 3.63 21.33
CA GLY A 127 -13.82 2.76 22.32
C GLY A 127 -14.72 1.62 22.82
N LYS A 128 -15.89 1.39 22.22
CA LYS A 128 -16.79 0.31 22.64
C LYS A 128 -16.19 -1.06 22.29
N ILE A 129 -16.35 -2.04 23.18
CA ILE A 129 -16.09 -3.46 22.88
C ILE A 129 -17.19 -3.99 21.96
N LEU A 130 -16.79 -4.51 20.81
CA LEU A 130 -17.71 -4.97 19.76
C LEU A 130 -17.77 -6.49 19.66
N ALA A 131 -16.64 -7.14 19.85
CA ALA A 131 -16.48 -8.58 19.73
C ALA A 131 -15.29 -9.08 20.55
N TRP A 132 -15.27 -10.37 20.86
CA TRP A 132 -14.09 -11.04 21.40
C TRP A 132 -14.06 -12.54 21.07
N ASN A 133 -12.88 -13.14 21.18
CA ASN A 133 -12.65 -14.56 21.06
C ASN A 133 -11.50 -15.02 21.98
N GLN A 134 -11.78 -15.90 22.94
CA GLN A 134 -10.75 -16.52 23.79
C GLN A 134 -10.28 -17.85 23.19
N TYR A 135 -9.04 -17.86 22.69
CA TYR A 135 -8.36 -19.02 22.10
C TYR A 135 -7.57 -19.82 23.15
N LYS A 136 -7.51 -21.15 22.99
CA LYS A 136 -6.91 -22.12 23.95
C LYS A 136 -7.45 -21.95 25.37
N GLN A 137 -8.61 -22.54 25.61
CA GLN A 137 -9.25 -22.53 26.93
C GLN A 137 -8.57 -23.54 27.85
N ARG A 138 -8.07 -23.08 29.00
CA ARG A 138 -7.88 -23.94 30.17
C ARG A 138 -9.09 -23.76 31.08
N HIS A 139 -9.58 -24.84 31.69
CA HIS A 139 -10.70 -24.83 32.67
C HIS A 139 -12.11 -24.57 32.13
N THR A 140 -12.35 -24.74 30.82
CA THR A 140 -13.72 -24.82 30.28
C THR A 140 -13.92 -26.03 29.39
N THR A 141 -15.06 -26.69 29.57
CA THR A 141 -15.53 -27.80 28.73
C THR A 141 -16.65 -27.34 27.81
N VAL A 142 -16.94 -28.12 26.76
CA VAL A 142 -18.06 -27.84 25.87
C VAL A 142 -19.37 -28.20 26.58
N PRO A 143 -20.32 -27.26 26.76
CA PRO A 143 -21.61 -27.55 27.38
C PRO A 143 -22.45 -28.53 26.54
N GLN A 144 -23.52 -29.05 27.13
CA GLN A 144 -24.51 -29.81 26.36
C GLN A 144 -25.13 -28.90 25.27
N PRO A 145 -25.52 -29.43 24.09
CA PRO A 145 -26.00 -28.61 22.98
C PRO A 145 -27.15 -27.65 23.33
N ASN A 146 -28.07 -28.09 24.19
CA ASN A 146 -29.19 -27.26 24.65
C ASN A 146 -28.71 -26.16 25.61
N GLU A 147 -27.80 -26.48 26.54
CA GLU A 147 -27.20 -25.49 27.45
C GLU A 147 -26.45 -24.41 26.68
N ALA A 148 -25.68 -24.80 25.65
CA ALA A 148 -24.95 -23.90 24.78
C ALA A 148 -25.89 -22.95 24.01
N THR A 149 -26.95 -23.49 23.42
CA THR A 149 -27.93 -22.72 22.65
C THR A 149 -28.70 -21.77 23.57
N ASP A 150 -29.13 -22.22 24.75
CA ASP A 150 -29.86 -21.39 25.71
C ASP A 150 -29.01 -20.26 26.27
N ALA A 151 -27.74 -20.54 26.62
CA ALA A 151 -26.81 -19.52 27.09
C ALA A 151 -26.48 -18.50 26.00
N ALA A 152 -26.23 -18.95 24.77
CA ALA A 152 -25.98 -18.06 23.64
C ALA A 152 -27.19 -17.15 23.34
N PHE A 153 -28.41 -17.71 23.39
CA PHE A 153 -29.65 -16.95 23.19
C PHE A 153 -29.85 -15.90 24.29
N LYS A 154 -29.75 -16.29 25.56
CA LYS A 154 -29.89 -15.37 26.71
C LYS A 154 -28.85 -14.25 26.64
N PHE A 155 -27.63 -14.57 26.24
CA PHE A 155 -26.58 -13.58 26.06
C PHE A 155 -26.87 -12.64 24.89
N ALA A 156 -27.32 -13.14 23.74
CA ALA A 156 -27.71 -12.28 22.62
C ALA A 156 -28.84 -11.30 23.04
N VAL A 157 -29.82 -11.76 23.81
CA VAL A 157 -30.88 -10.88 24.34
C VAL A 157 -30.31 -9.82 25.30
N SER A 158 -29.35 -10.18 26.16
CA SER A 158 -28.70 -9.22 27.07
C SER A 158 -27.85 -8.17 26.34
N GLN A 159 -27.37 -8.47 25.13
CA GLN A 159 -26.71 -7.51 24.23
C GLN A 159 -27.70 -6.60 23.47
N GLY A 160 -29.00 -6.70 23.77
CA GLY A 160 -30.04 -5.82 23.22
C GLY A 160 -30.64 -6.28 21.89
N PHE A 161 -30.47 -7.55 21.51
CA PHE A 161 -31.22 -8.16 20.40
C PHE A 161 -32.59 -8.65 20.89
N LYS A 162 -33.65 -8.47 20.09
CA LYS A 162 -34.97 -8.98 20.48
C LYS A 162 -35.06 -10.48 20.22
N ALA A 163 -35.70 -11.20 21.12
CA ALA A 163 -35.94 -12.64 21.00
C ALA A 163 -36.57 -13.05 19.64
N GLU A 164 -37.56 -12.27 19.19
CA GLU A 164 -38.29 -12.49 17.94
C GLU A 164 -37.45 -12.24 16.68
N GLU A 165 -36.35 -11.48 16.81
CA GLU A 165 -35.48 -11.16 15.68
C GLU A 165 -34.42 -12.25 15.47
N LEU A 166 -34.15 -13.10 16.48
CA LEU A 166 -33.09 -14.10 16.45
C LEU A 166 -33.59 -15.44 15.90
N THR A 167 -33.00 -15.90 14.79
CA THR A 167 -33.27 -17.24 14.24
C THR A 167 -32.00 -18.09 14.28
N LEU A 168 -32.09 -19.29 14.84
CA LEU A 168 -30.97 -20.23 14.88
C LEU A 168 -30.62 -20.67 13.45
N PHE A 169 -29.40 -20.38 13.02
CA PHE A 169 -28.91 -20.72 11.68
C PHE A 169 -28.12 -22.03 11.66
N LYS A 170 -27.18 -22.18 12.61
CA LYS A 170 -26.30 -23.36 12.70
C LYS A 170 -25.81 -23.54 14.13
N THR A 171 -25.45 -24.78 14.48
CA THR A 171 -24.68 -25.12 15.69
C THR A 171 -23.49 -26.01 15.34
N ASP A 172 -22.38 -25.85 16.04
CA ASP A 172 -21.26 -26.79 16.07
C ASP A 172 -21.10 -27.31 17.50
N GLN A 173 -21.63 -28.50 17.73
CA GLN A 173 -21.64 -29.15 19.03
C GLN A 173 -20.26 -29.55 19.52
N LYS A 174 -19.28 -29.73 18.62
CA LYS A 174 -17.91 -30.11 19.02
C LYS A 174 -17.15 -28.95 19.64
N GLN A 175 -17.52 -27.72 19.25
CA GLN A 175 -16.86 -26.50 19.71
C GLN A 175 -17.76 -25.66 20.64
N GLY A 176 -19.03 -26.04 20.82
CA GLY A 176 -20.01 -25.24 21.54
C GLY A 176 -20.34 -23.93 20.83
N LYS A 177 -20.23 -23.89 19.49
CA LYS A 177 -20.53 -22.69 18.69
C LYS A 177 -21.98 -22.67 18.23
N VAL A 178 -22.56 -21.47 18.24
CA VAL A 178 -23.95 -21.22 17.86
C VAL A 178 -23.98 -19.99 16.97
N TRP A 179 -24.72 -20.07 15.86
CA TRP A 179 -24.92 -18.97 14.93
C TRP A 179 -26.39 -18.58 14.88
N TYR A 180 -26.66 -17.29 15.06
CA TYR A 180 -28.00 -16.72 14.88
C TYR A 180 -28.00 -15.72 13.73
N THR A 181 -29.02 -15.76 12.88
CA THR A 181 -29.35 -14.65 11.98
C THR A 181 -30.25 -13.65 12.70
N VAL A 182 -30.07 -12.36 12.41
CA VAL A 182 -30.88 -11.29 12.97
C VAL A 182 -31.83 -10.75 11.89
N SER A 183 -33.13 -10.94 12.10
CA SER A 183 -34.19 -10.46 11.21
C SER A 183 -34.26 -8.93 11.24
N GLY A 184 -34.44 -8.31 10.07
CA GLY A 184 -34.51 -6.84 9.95
C GLY A 184 -33.15 -6.10 9.94
N ALA A 185 -32.05 -6.78 10.28
CA ALA A 185 -30.70 -6.27 10.15
C ALA A 185 -30.05 -6.75 8.85
N VAL A 186 -30.53 -6.19 7.73
CA VAL A 186 -30.13 -6.55 6.38
C VAL A 186 -29.70 -5.31 5.61
N MET A 187 -28.65 -5.44 4.79
CA MET A 187 -28.22 -4.46 3.80
C MET A 187 -28.12 -5.16 2.44
N LYS A 188 -29.15 -4.97 1.61
CA LYS A 188 -29.36 -5.71 0.37
C LYS A 188 -29.38 -7.23 0.62
N GLU A 189 -28.34 -7.97 0.25
CA GLU A 189 -28.22 -9.41 0.51
C GLU A 189 -27.29 -9.72 1.70
N ALA A 190 -26.60 -8.72 2.25
CA ALA A 190 -25.77 -8.90 3.43
C ALA A 190 -26.66 -8.94 4.69
N GLN A 191 -26.49 -9.97 5.52
CA GLN A 191 -27.31 -10.20 6.70
C GLN A 191 -26.45 -10.24 7.96
N LEU A 192 -26.88 -9.54 9.01
CA LEU A 192 -26.25 -9.61 10.32
C LEU A 192 -26.39 -11.02 10.90
N MET A 193 -25.25 -11.58 11.30
CA MET A 193 -25.13 -12.87 11.96
C MET A 193 -24.38 -12.69 13.27
N LEU A 194 -24.82 -13.40 14.30
CA LEU A 194 -24.14 -13.50 15.58
C LEU A 194 -23.46 -14.85 15.65
N GLU A 195 -22.14 -14.87 15.79
CA GLU A 195 -21.37 -16.05 16.12
C GLU A 195 -21.01 -16.04 17.61
N LEU A 196 -21.43 -17.06 18.33
CA LEU A 196 -21.16 -17.21 19.76
C LEU A 196 -20.51 -18.56 20.05
N ARG A 197 -19.62 -18.60 21.04
CA ARG A 197 -19.10 -19.86 21.59
C ARG A 197 -19.30 -19.89 23.08
N THR A 198 -20.00 -20.91 23.56
CA THR A 198 -20.27 -21.10 24.99
C THR A 198 -19.34 -22.14 25.59
N GLY A 199 -18.80 -21.87 26.77
CA GLY A 199 -18.05 -22.82 27.59
C GLY A 199 -18.75 -23.10 28.90
N LYS A 200 -18.41 -24.23 29.54
CA LYS A 200 -18.82 -24.57 30.90
C LYS A 200 -17.58 -24.65 31.78
N THR A 201 -17.49 -23.82 32.81
CA THR A 201 -16.34 -23.81 33.73
C THR A 201 -16.27 -25.09 34.56
N ASP A 202 -15.13 -25.33 35.21
CA ASP A 202 -14.96 -26.44 36.16
C ASP A 202 -15.98 -26.38 37.33
N THR A 203 -16.51 -25.19 37.66
CA THR A 203 -17.56 -24.98 38.66
C THR A 203 -18.98 -25.24 38.13
N GLY A 204 -19.12 -25.53 36.83
CA GLY A 204 -20.39 -25.80 36.16
C GLY A 204 -21.11 -24.56 35.61
N GLU A 205 -20.51 -23.37 35.72
CA GLU A 205 -21.07 -22.11 35.23
C GLU A 205 -20.93 -21.99 33.70
N LEU A 206 -21.96 -21.47 33.03
CA LEU A 206 -21.94 -21.24 31.59
C LEU A 206 -21.37 -19.85 31.27
N VAL A 207 -20.37 -19.79 30.41
CA VAL A 207 -19.64 -18.57 30.02
C VAL A 207 -19.61 -18.39 28.51
N ILE A 208 -19.51 -17.14 28.04
CA ILE A 208 -19.41 -16.79 26.62
C ILE A 208 -17.96 -16.48 26.27
N ASN A 209 -17.32 -17.43 25.60
CA ASN A 209 -15.90 -17.37 25.26
C ASN A 209 -15.64 -16.73 23.90
N GLU A 210 -16.66 -16.66 23.04
CA GLU A 210 -16.64 -15.93 21.78
C GLU A 210 -17.97 -15.22 21.58
N TYR A 211 -17.91 -13.97 21.15
CA TYR A 211 -19.05 -13.20 20.69
C TYR A 211 -18.60 -12.31 19.52
N LYS A 212 -19.16 -12.57 18.34
CA LYS A 212 -18.85 -11.85 17.09
C LYS A 212 -20.13 -11.53 16.32
N PRO A 213 -20.70 -10.35 16.52
CA PRO A 213 -21.71 -9.84 15.62
C PRO A 213 -21.03 -9.31 14.33
N GLY A 214 -21.50 -9.74 13.17
CA GLY A 214 -20.95 -9.26 11.89
C GLY A 214 -21.88 -9.53 10.72
N PHE A 215 -21.80 -8.70 9.68
CA PHE A 215 -22.59 -8.91 8.47
C PHE A 215 -21.93 -9.95 7.59
N THR A 216 -22.71 -10.95 7.19
CA THR A 216 -22.29 -11.96 6.22
C THR A 216 -22.72 -11.55 4.83
N VAL A 217 -21.76 -11.48 3.91
CA VAL A 217 -22.02 -11.19 2.49
C VAL A 217 -22.46 -12.45 1.73
N PRO A 218 -23.24 -12.32 0.64
CA PRO A 218 -23.73 -13.45 -0.14
C PRO A 218 -22.60 -14.33 -0.72
N GLY A 219 -22.86 -15.64 -0.81
CA GLY A 219 -21.87 -16.62 -1.26
C GLY A 219 -21.37 -16.39 -2.69
N SER A 220 -22.24 -15.93 -3.59
CA SER A 220 -21.90 -15.58 -4.98
C SER A 220 -20.84 -14.48 -5.05
N TYR A 221 -20.94 -13.47 -4.19
CA TYR A 221 -19.94 -12.41 -4.06
C TYR A 221 -18.60 -12.95 -3.53
N LYS A 222 -18.63 -13.79 -2.48
CA LYS A 222 -17.41 -14.43 -1.95
C LYS A 222 -16.67 -15.24 -3.02
N SER A 223 -17.40 -16.05 -3.78
CA SER A 223 -16.84 -16.84 -4.88
C SER A 223 -16.27 -15.96 -6.00
N TYR A 224 -16.95 -14.86 -6.35
CA TYR A 224 -16.44 -13.90 -7.33
C TYR A 224 -15.12 -13.27 -6.89
N VAL A 225 -15.04 -12.76 -5.66
CA VAL A 225 -13.82 -12.13 -5.13
C VAL A 225 -12.68 -13.13 -5.10
N LYS A 226 -12.93 -14.36 -4.61
CA LYS A 226 -11.92 -15.41 -4.60
C LYS A 226 -11.39 -15.73 -6.00
N ALA A 227 -12.27 -15.87 -7.00
CA ALA A 227 -11.85 -16.13 -8.37
C ALA A 227 -10.97 -14.99 -8.94
N GLN A 228 -11.28 -13.74 -8.62
CA GLN A 228 -10.46 -12.60 -9.02
C GLN A 228 -9.10 -12.55 -8.32
N GLN A 229 -9.05 -12.89 -7.02
CA GLN A 229 -7.80 -12.99 -6.25
C GLN A 229 -6.90 -14.14 -6.76
N ASP A 230 -7.49 -15.29 -7.07
CA ASP A 230 -6.77 -16.44 -7.64
C ASP A 230 -6.20 -16.07 -9.03
N LEU A 231 -6.99 -15.41 -9.88
CA LEU A 231 -6.53 -14.88 -11.18
C LEU A 231 -5.40 -13.84 -11.01
N ALA A 232 -5.59 -12.87 -10.12
CA ALA A 232 -4.59 -11.83 -9.85
C ALA A 232 -3.26 -12.42 -9.39
N SER A 233 -3.32 -13.43 -8.51
CA SER A 233 -2.14 -14.12 -8.00
C SER A 233 -1.37 -14.82 -9.12
N ILE A 234 -2.06 -15.54 -10.01
CA ILE A 234 -1.44 -16.20 -11.16
C ILE A 234 -0.83 -15.20 -12.14
N LEU A 235 -1.57 -14.13 -12.47
CA LEU A 235 -1.11 -13.08 -13.38
C LEU A 235 0.12 -12.34 -12.81
N SER A 236 0.12 -12.02 -11.52
CA SER A 236 1.27 -11.38 -10.87
C SER A 236 2.47 -12.32 -10.80
N LEU A 237 2.28 -13.58 -10.42
CA LEU A 237 3.35 -14.56 -10.32
C LEU A 237 4.02 -14.83 -11.68
N LEU A 238 3.23 -15.21 -12.69
CA LEU A 238 3.76 -15.60 -13.99
C LEU A 238 4.15 -14.39 -14.85
N GLY A 239 3.37 -13.31 -14.77
CA GLY A 239 3.49 -12.15 -15.63
C GLY A 239 4.43 -11.07 -15.10
N SER A 240 4.61 -10.97 -13.79
CA SER A 240 5.50 -9.98 -13.18
C SER A 240 6.67 -10.64 -12.46
N ILE A 241 6.43 -11.42 -11.40
CA ILE A 241 7.52 -11.95 -10.55
C ILE A 241 8.50 -12.79 -11.37
N LEU A 242 8.00 -13.77 -12.13
CA LEU A 242 8.83 -14.64 -12.96
C LEU A 242 9.58 -13.85 -14.04
N LEU A 243 8.90 -12.96 -14.76
CA LEU A 243 9.51 -12.20 -15.85
C LEU A 243 10.49 -11.14 -15.34
N SER A 244 10.25 -10.55 -14.18
CA SER A 244 11.19 -9.66 -13.48
C SER A 244 12.42 -10.41 -12.98
N PHE A 245 12.27 -11.65 -12.53
CA PHE A 245 13.41 -12.52 -12.24
C PHE A 245 14.23 -12.83 -13.51
N VAL A 246 13.57 -13.11 -14.64
CA VAL A 246 14.26 -13.26 -15.94
C VAL A 246 15.00 -11.97 -16.32
N LEU A 247 14.36 -10.80 -16.18
CA LEU A 247 15.01 -9.50 -16.41
C LEU A 247 16.21 -9.30 -15.49
N PHE A 248 16.14 -9.74 -14.24
CA PHE A 248 17.27 -9.69 -13.31
C PHE A 248 18.46 -10.52 -13.80
N ILE A 249 18.24 -11.78 -14.20
CA ILE A 249 19.30 -12.62 -14.77
C ILE A 249 19.90 -11.98 -16.03
N LEU A 250 19.04 -11.45 -16.91
CA LEU A 250 19.49 -10.72 -18.09
C LEU A 250 20.30 -9.47 -17.72
N ALA A 251 19.93 -8.75 -16.67
CA ALA A 251 20.66 -7.57 -16.21
C ALA A 251 22.09 -7.94 -15.77
N ILE A 252 22.28 -9.06 -15.07
CA ILE A 252 23.60 -9.58 -14.71
C ILE A 252 24.42 -9.88 -15.96
N VAL A 253 23.84 -10.63 -16.92
CA VAL A 253 24.52 -11.00 -18.17
C VAL A 253 24.93 -9.77 -18.96
N TYR A 254 24.01 -8.81 -19.14
CA TYR A 254 24.28 -7.60 -19.92
C TYR A 254 25.22 -6.63 -19.21
N ALA A 255 25.21 -6.55 -17.88
CA ALA A 255 26.21 -5.82 -17.12
C ALA A 255 27.63 -6.37 -17.36
N ALA A 256 27.78 -7.70 -17.47
CA ALA A 256 29.05 -8.33 -17.80
C ALA A 256 29.47 -8.11 -19.26
N LEU A 257 28.55 -8.33 -20.22
CA LEU A 257 28.82 -8.17 -21.66
C LEU A 257 29.17 -6.71 -22.02
N TYR A 258 28.46 -5.76 -21.43
CA TYR A 258 28.64 -4.32 -21.71
C TYR A 258 29.52 -3.61 -20.67
N ARG A 259 30.34 -4.35 -19.91
CA ARG A 259 31.25 -3.80 -18.89
C ARG A 259 32.18 -2.71 -19.41
N LYS A 260 32.55 -2.74 -20.71
CA LYS A 260 33.40 -1.72 -21.35
C LYS A 260 32.67 -0.39 -21.57
N HIS A 261 31.35 -0.42 -21.63
CA HIS A 261 30.49 0.75 -21.86
C HIS A 261 29.83 1.28 -20.58
N SER A 262 30.06 0.63 -19.44
CA SER A 262 29.49 0.96 -18.14
C SER A 262 30.58 1.08 -17.06
N SER A 263 30.18 1.41 -15.84
CA SER A 263 31.03 1.28 -14.66
C SER A 263 30.22 0.69 -13.52
N PHE A 264 30.75 -0.36 -12.90
CA PHE A 264 30.15 -1.02 -11.74
C PHE A 264 30.01 -0.10 -10.51
N LYS A 265 30.70 1.05 -10.49
CA LYS A 265 30.54 2.05 -9.43
C LYS A 265 29.23 2.84 -9.53
N ARG A 266 28.55 2.85 -10.69
CA ARG A 266 27.41 3.77 -10.95
C ARG A 266 26.14 3.44 -10.18
N GLY A 267 25.80 2.16 -10.06
CA GLY A 267 24.56 1.71 -9.45
C GLY A 267 24.59 1.69 -7.92
N VAL A 268 25.79 1.70 -7.31
CA VAL A 268 25.98 1.38 -5.88
C VAL A 268 25.18 2.32 -4.98
N VAL A 269 25.29 3.64 -5.16
CA VAL A 269 24.63 4.60 -4.27
C VAL A 269 23.11 4.47 -4.33
N LEU A 270 22.51 4.44 -5.53
CA LEU A 270 21.06 4.31 -5.67
C LEU A 270 20.54 2.97 -5.16
N SER A 271 21.30 1.89 -5.36
CA SER A 271 20.89 0.55 -4.90
C SER A 271 21.00 0.41 -3.39
N LEU A 272 22.03 1.00 -2.76
CA LEU A 272 22.15 1.02 -1.30
C LEU A 272 21.09 1.93 -0.65
N LEU A 273 20.77 3.07 -1.27
CA LEU A 273 19.67 3.93 -0.83
C LEU A 273 18.34 3.17 -0.91
N PHE A 274 18.03 2.57 -2.06
CA PHE A 274 16.87 1.69 -2.21
C PHE A 274 16.84 0.62 -1.12
N LEU A 275 17.93 -0.13 -0.95
CA LEU A 275 17.98 -1.25 -0.01
C LEU A 275 17.77 -0.80 1.44
N GLY A 276 18.47 0.25 1.88
CA GLY A 276 18.34 0.74 3.26
C GLY A 276 16.95 1.28 3.55
N MET A 277 16.36 2.03 2.62
CA MET A 277 15.00 2.57 2.76
C MET A 277 13.95 1.46 2.74
N TYR A 278 14.07 0.48 1.83
CA TYR A 278 13.10 -0.60 1.70
C TYR A 278 13.16 -1.56 2.88
N LEU A 279 14.36 -1.94 3.36
CA LEU A 279 14.50 -2.77 4.56
C LEU A 279 13.89 -2.09 5.79
N ALA A 280 14.09 -0.77 5.96
CA ALA A 280 13.42 -0.03 7.04
C ALA A 280 11.89 -0.11 6.91
N ASN A 281 11.36 -0.10 5.68
CA ASN A 281 9.93 -0.27 5.46
C ASN A 281 9.44 -1.72 5.70
N ASP A 282 10.24 -2.75 5.41
CA ASP A 282 9.86 -4.14 5.67
C ASP A 282 9.54 -4.37 7.15
N PHE A 283 10.34 -3.78 8.05
CA PHE A 283 10.03 -3.77 9.49
C PHE A 283 8.83 -2.88 9.83
N ASN A 284 8.60 -1.80 9.08
CA ASN A 284 7.49 -0.88 9.28
C ASN A 284 6.11 -1.53 9.05
N LEU A 285 6.06 -2.63 8.27
CA LEU A 285 4.85 -3.38 7.92
C LEU A 285 4.49 -4.48 8.93
N MET A 286 5.24 -4.63 10.03
CA MET A 286 5.05 -5.72 11.00
C MET A 286 3.61 -5.83 11.52
N ASP A 287 3.03 -4.73 11.99
CA ASP A 287 1.65 -4.70 12.51
C ASP A 287 0.63 -5.06 11.42
N GLY A 288 0.89 -4.65 10.17
CA GLY A 288 0.06 -5.02 9.02
C GLY A 288 0.06 -6.52 8.75
N LEU A 289 1.22 -7.17 8.88
CA LEU A 289 1.37 -8.62 8.75
C LEU A 289 0.71 -9.37 9.91
N ILE A 290 0.80 -8.84 11.14
CA ILE A 290 0.06 -9.37 12.30
C ILE A 290 -1.45 -9.29 12.01
N ALA A 291 -1.95 -8.14 11.57
CA ALA A 291 -3.36 -7.93 11.24
C ALA A 291 -3.86 -8.88 10.13
N SER A 292 -3.03 -9.12 9.10
CA SER A 292 -3.37 -10.05 8.00
C SER A 292 -3.56 -11.50 8.45
N SER A 293 -3.01 -11.88 9.61
CA SER A 293 -3.18 -13.23 10.18
C SER A 293 -4.52 -13.39 10.90
N GLY A 294 -5.26 -12.29 11.16
CA GLY A 294 -6.50 -12.31 11.91
C GLY A 294 -6.31 -12.78 13.35
N GLU A 295 -7.09 -13.77 13.77
CA GLU A 295 -7.07 -14.31 15.14
C GLU A 295 -6.16 -15.54 15.26
N ASP A 296 -4.87 -15.33 15.06
CA ASP A 296 -3.85 -16.36 15.27
C ASP A 296 -2.94 -16.01 16.45
N PRO A 297 -2.87 -16.83 17.52
CA PRO A 297 -1.99 -16.56 18.66
C PRO A 297 -0.50 -16.52 18.29
N ASN A 298 -0.12 -17.11 17.16
CA ASN A 298 1.24 -17.10 16.64
C ASN A 298 1.45 -16.00 15.58
N ALA A 299 0.51 -15.07 15.41
CA ALA A 299 0.58 -14.00 14.40
C ALA A 299 1.90 -13.22 14.46
N LEU A 300 2.43 -12.93 15.65
CA LEU A 300 3.73 -12.26 15.80
C LEU A 300 4.88 -13.10 15.23
N ALA A 301 4.88 -14.41 15.48
CA ALA A 301 5.91 -15.31 14.96
C ALA A 301 5.84 -15.43 13.43
N TYR A 302 4.63 -15.56 12.88
CA TYR A 302 4.44 -15.59 11.43
C TYR A 302 4.81 -14.26 10.78
N ALA A 303 4.45 -13.13 11.37
CA ALA A 303 4.83 -11.81 10.89
C ALA A 303 6.35 -11.65 10.90
N ALA A 304 7.05 -12.06 11.96
CA ALA A 304 8.51 -12.02 12.03
C ALA A 304 9.19 -12.88 10.95
N ILE A 305 8.67 -14.09 10.70
CA ILE A 305 9.15 -14.96 9.61
C ILE A 305 8.91 -14.29 8.25
N ASN A 306 7.72 -13.73 8.02
CA ASN A 306 7.37 -13.03 6.77
C ASN A 306 8.24 -11.80 6.54
N VAL A 307 8.55 -11.01 7.58
CA VAL A 307 9.50 -9.89 7.48
C VAL A 307 10.89 -10.41 7.13
N GLY A 308 11.33 -11.51 7.75
CA GLY A 308 12.61 -12.14 7.41
C GLY A 308 12.70 -12.58 5.95
N ILE A 309 11.65 -13.22 5.42
CA ILE A 309 11.54 -13.62 4.02
C ILE A 309 11.51 -12.37 3.11
N THR A 310 10.72 -11.36 3.48
CA THR A 310 10.59 -10.12 2.70
C THR A 310 11.94 -9.40 2.63
N CYS A 311 12.69 -9.29 3.73
CA CYS A 311 14.04 -8.73 3.73
C CYS A 311 14.99 -9.46 2.75
N ILE A 312 14.92 -10.80 2.67
CA ILE A 312 15.72 -11.58 1.71
C ILE A 312 15.31 -11.23 0.27
N VAL A 313 14.00 -11.17 -0.01
CA VAL A 313 13.48 -10.75 -1.31
C VAL A 313 13.93 -9.32 -1.66
N THR A 314 13.88 -8.39 -0.70
CA THR A 314 14.34 -7.00 -0.83
C THR A 314 15.82 -6.91 -1.15
N ILE A 315 16.67 -7.77 -0.55
CA ILE A 315 18.10 -7.87 -0.90
C ILE A 315 18.27 -8.32 -2.36
N ILE A 316 17.51 -9.33 -2.80
CA ILE A 316 17.52 -9.79 -4.20
C ILE A 316 17.05 -8.67 -5.14
N MET A 317 16.00 -7.93 -4.78
CA MET A 317 15.54 -6.76 -5.52
C MET A 317 16.63 -5.68 -5.57
N GLY A 318 17.34 -5.42 -4.48
CA GLY A 318 18.46 -4.47 -4.44
C GLY A 318 19.58 -4.86 -5.41
N LEU A 319 19.89 -6.16 -5.52
CA LEU A 319 20.80 -6.68 -6.55
C LEU A 319 20.22 -6.50 -7.95
N ALA A 320 18.93 -6.75 -8.16
CA ALA A 320 18.27 -6.54 -9.43
C ALA A 320 18.31 -5.08 -9.88
N VAL A 321 18.07 -4.14 -8.97
CA VAL A 321 18.23 -2.70 -9.20
C VAL A 321 19.67 -2.38 -9.59
N TYR A 322 20.64 -2.87 -8.82
CA TYR A 322 22.06 -2.63 -9.07
C TYR A 322 22.50 -3.09 -10.46
N PHE A 323 22.22 -4.35 -10.81
CA PHE A 323 22.59 -4.90 -12.11
C PHE A 323 21.80 -4.26 -13.26
N SER A 324 20.54 -3.88 -13.04
CA SER A 324 19.75 -3.13 -14.02
C SER A 324 20.34 -1.76 -14.31
N LEU A 325 20.82 -1.05 -13.29
CA LEU A 325 21.52 0.23 -13.45
C LEU A 325 22.85 0.07 -14.21
N VAL A 326 23.66 -0.95 -13.88
CA VAL A 326 24.95 -1.18 -14.54
C VAL A 326 24.75 -1.65 -15.99
N GLY A 327 23.86 -2.63 -16.20
CA GLY A 327 23.54 -3.18 -17.52
C GLY A 327 22.86 -2.16 -18.42
N GLY A 328 21.89 -1.42 -17.89
CA GLY A 328 21.19 -0.34 -18.59
C GLY A 328 22.14 0.75 -19.07
N ASP A 329 23.06 1.24 -18.22
CA ASP A 329 24.04 2.26 -18.62
C ASP A 329 24.94 1.75 -19.75
N GLY A 330 25.46 0.52 -19.63
CA GLY A 330 26.31 -0.09 -20.66
C GLY A 330 25.60 -0.23 -22.00
N LEU A 331 24.33 -0.65 -21.96
CA LEU A 331 23.53 -0.92 -23.13
C LEU A 331 23.17 0.37 -23.90
N TRP A 332 22.68 1.39 -23.19
CA TRP A 332 22.36 2.68 -23.81
C TRP A 332 23.61 3.37 -24.37
N ASN A 333 24.73 3.34 -23.63
CA ASN A 333 25.99 3.90 -24.10
C ASN A 333 26.52 3.18 -25.34
N ALA A 334 26.39 1.85 -25.43
CA ALA A 334 26.76 1.09 -26.62
C ALA A 334 25.86 1.40 -27.83
N MET A 335 24.60 1.76 -27.60
CA MET A 335 23.69 2.28 -28.64
C MET A 335 23.92 3.78 -28.96
N GLY A 336 24.97 4.40 -28.42
CA GLY A 336 25.30 5.81 -28.66
C GLY A 336 24.35 6.81 -27.98
N ARG A 337 23.50 6.36 -27.05
CA ARG A 337 22.53 7.21 -26.34
C ARG A 337 22.90 7.33 -24.87
N ARG A 338 23.22 8.54 -24.41
CA ARG A 338 23.51 8.79 -22.99
C ARG A 338 22.23 9.12 -22.22
N MET A 339 21.55 8.09 -21.73
CA MET A 339 20.26 8.24 -21.02
C MET A 339 20.41 8.61 -19.54
N TRP A 340 21.60 8.41 -18.95
CA TRP A 340 21.89 8.72 -17.55
C TRP A 340 23.25 9.46 -17.43
N PRO A 341 23.26 10.78 -17.26
CA PRO A 341 24.49 11.57 -17.23
C PRO A 341 25.30 11.33 -15.95
N ARG A 342 26.61 11.54 -16.03
CA ARG A 342 27.55 11.39 -14.90
C ARG A 342 27.75 12.73 -14.20
N MET A 343 27.93 12.69 -12.88
CA MET A 343 28.23 13.89 -12.09
C MET A 343 29.52 14.62 -12.53
N SER A 344 30.45 13.92 -13.17
CA SER A 344 31.67 14.52 -13.74
C SER A 344 31.42 15.26 -15.07
N GLU A 345 30.31 14.98 -15.77
CA GLU A 345 30.04 15.54 -17.09
C GLU A 345 29.62 17.02 -17.01
N PRO A 346 30.04 17.88 -17.96
CA PRO A 346 29.58 19.26 -18.02
C PRO A 346 28.05 19.37 -18.11
N GLY A 347 27.46 20.27 -17.32
CA GLY A 347 26.02 20.53 -17.35
C GLY A 347 25.17 19.53 -16.55
N TYR A 348 25.78 18.55 -15.86
CA TYR A 348 25.05 17.58 -15.02
C TYR A 348 24.15 18.27 -13.99
N GLY A 349 24.66 19.24 -13.25
CA GLY A 349 23.89 19.92 -12.22
C GLY A 349 22.64 20.65 -12.76
N ASP A 350 22.77 21.26 -13.94
CA ASP A 350 21.64 21.92 -14.60
C ASP A 350 20.66 20.92 -15.22
N HIS A 351 21.16 19.77 -15.69
CA HIS A 351 20.32 18.66 -16.14
C HIS A 351 19.46 18.13 -15.00
N VAL A 352 20.06 17.81 -13.84
CA VAL A 352 19.34 17.36 -12.64
C VAL A 352 18.26 18.36 -12.22
N TRP A 353 18.62 19.65 -12.15
CA TRP A 353 17.69 20.72 -11.77
C TRP A 353 16.49 20.82 -12.72
N ARG A 354 16.73 20.73 -14.04
CA ARG A 354 15.67 20.74 -15.05
C ARG A 354 14.84 19.45 -15.04
N SER A 355 15.47 18.29 -14.83
CA SER A 355 14.79 17.01 -14.68
C SER A 355 13.82 17.01 -13.51
N MET A 356 14.21 17.60 -12.38
CA MET A 356 13.34 17.71 -11.20
C MET A 356 12.10 18.57 -11.48
N TRP A 357 12.27 19.78 -12.05
CA TRP A 357 11.12 20.63 -12.38
C TRP A 357 10.21 20.03 -13.43
N LEU A 358 10.79 19.41 -14.47
CA LEU A 358 10.02 18.67 -15.44
C LEU A 358 9.31 17.47 -14.80
N GLY A 359 9.94 16.82 -13.82
CA GLY A 359 9.36 15.77 -13.00
C GLY A 359 8.09 16.21 -12.29
N TYR A 360 8.07 17.39 -11.65
CA TYR A 360 6.84 17.94 -11.06
C TYR A 360 5.73 18.14 -12.08
N LEU A 361 6.05 18.74 -13.24
CA LEU A 361 5.06 18.97 -14.29
C LEU A 361 4.48 17.66 -14.84
N ILE A 362 5.32 16.65 -15.04
CA ILE A 362 4.89 15.32 -15.48
C ILE A 362 4.05 14.65 -14.38
N ALA A 363 4.47 14.69 -13.12
CA ALA A 363 3.73 14.11 -12.01
C ALA A 363 2.33 14.72 -11.88
N PHE A 364 2.21 16.06 -11.93
CA PHE A 364 0.92 16.75 -11.89
C PHE A 364 0.02 16.39 -13.07
N MET A 365 0.60 16.29 -14.28
CA MET A 365 -0.12 15.81 -15.45
C MET A 365 -0.63 14.37 -15.25
N LEU A 366 0.23 13.47 -14.73
CA LEU A 366 -0.11 12.07 -14.50
C LEU A 366 -1.16 11.90 -13.39
N LEU A 367 -1.15 12.71 -12.33
CA LEU A 367 -2.17 12.68 -11.27
C LEU A 367 -3.57 12.94 -11.82
N GLY A 368 -3.71 13.98 -12.64
CA GLY A 368 -4.98 14.27 -13.31
C GLY A 368 -5.36 13.18 -14.32
N LEU A 369 -4.39 12.71 -15.12
CA LEU A 369 -4.65 11.66 -16.11
C LEU A 369 -5.10 10.35 -15.45
N GLN A 370 -4.41 9.91 -14.40
CA GLN A 370 -4.78 8.72 -13.64
C GLN A 370 -6.21 8.84 -13.10
N THR A 371 -6.55 10.01 -12.56
CA THR A 371 -7.91 10.29 -12.05
C THR A 371 -8.97 10.13 -13.14
N VAL A 372 -8.73 10.67 -14.33
CA VAL A 372 -9.65 10.55 -15.47
C VAL A 372 -9.76 9.10 -15.94
N ILE A 373 -8.63 8.40 -16.08
CA ILE A 373 -8.61 6.99 -16.49
C ILE A 373 -9.38 6.14 -15.48
N PHE A 374 -9.15 6.33 -14.18
CA PHE A 374 -9.81 5.57 -13.14
C PHE A 374 -11.33 5.78 -13.15
N ILE A 375 -11.82 7.03 -13.26
CA ILE A 375 -13.25 7.31 -13.39
C ILE A 375 -13.84 6.62 -14.63
N LEU A 376 -13.15 6.71 -15.77
CA LEU A 376 -13.60 6.06 -17.00
C LEU A 376 -13.69 4.55 -16.82
N LEU A 377 -12.68 3.92 -16.20
CA LEU A 377 -12.67 2.48 -15.95
C LEU A 377 -13.77 2.09 -14.97
N VAL A 378 -13.97 2.80 -13.86
CA VAL A 378 -15.08 2.55 -12.92
C VAL A 378 -16.43 2.60 -13.64
N ASN A 379 -16.64 3.59 -14.50
CA ASN A 379 -17.90 3.72 -15.25
C ASN A 379 -18.09 2.65 -16.33
N VAL A 380 -17.01 2.18 -16.96
CA VAL A 380 -17.07 1.21 -18.05
C VAL A 380 -17.10 -0.24 -17.53
N THR A 381 -16.30 -0.56 -16.51
CA THR A 381 -16.14 -1.93 -16.00
C THR A 381 -16.93 -2.20 -14.73
N GLY A 382 -17.51 -1.16 -14.11
CA GLY A 382 -18.11 -1.26 -12.79
C GLY A 382 -17.08 -1.55 -11.69
N ALA A 383 -15.83 -1.10 -11.88
CA ALA A 383 -14.76 -1.39 -10.94
C ALA A 383 -15.05 -0.80 -9.55
N TRP A 384 -14.66 -1.56 -8.52
CA TRP A 384 -14.82 -1.20 -7.12
C TRP A 384 -13.59 -1.64 -6.33
N SER A 385 -13.37 -1.05 -5.16
CA SER A 385 -12.22 -1.35 -4.29
C SER A 385 -12.65 -1.80 -2.91
N THR A 386 -11.74 -2.49 -2.21
CA THR A 386 -11.88 -2.84 -0.80
C THR A 386 -10.62 -2.48 -0.01
N THR A 387 -10.64 -2.71 1.30
CA THR A 387 -9.55 -2.39 2.23
C THR A 387 -8.44 -3.43 2.20
N ASP A 388 -7.24 -3.03 2.63
CA ASP A 388 -6.10 -3.90 2.87
C ASP A 388 -5.41 -3.47 4.16
N VAL A 389 -5.49 -4.33 5.18
CA VAL A 389 -4.93 -4.04 6.51
C VAL A 389 -3.41 -3.97 6.52
N THR A 390 -2.73 -4.56 5.55
CA THR A 390 -1.27 -4.50 5.44
C THR A 390 -0.78 -3.11 5.01
N GLN A 391 -1.64 -2.32 4.37
CA GLN A 391 -1.35 -0.97 3.87
C GLN A 391 -2.05 0.13 4.68
N SER A 392 -2.69 -0.24 5.80
CA SER A 392 -3.39 0.71 6.65
C SER A 392 -2.40 1.68 7.32
N PRO A 393 -2.66 3.01 7.29
CA PRO A 393 -1.85 3.99 8.03
C PRO A 393 -1.77 3.70 9.54
N TYR A 394 -2.73 2.98 10.11
CA TYR A 394 -2.77 2.59 11.52
C TYR A 394 -1.89 1.38 11.85
N ASN A 395 -1.49 0.61 10.83
CA ASN A 395 -0.63 -0.58 10.94
C ASN A 395 0.82 -0.33 10.52
N LEU A 396 1.16 0.92 10.18
CA LEU A 396 2.55 1.30 9.96
C LEU A 396 3.19 1.64 11.30
N GLY A 397 4.30 0.99 11.64
CA GLY A 397 4.99 1.23 12.92
C GLY A 397 5.43 2.69 13.09
N VAL A 398 5.94 3.29 12.02
CA VAL A 398 6.31 4.70 11.88
C VAL A 398 5.67 5.23 10.61
N LEU A 399 4.51 5.88 10.76
CA LEU A 399 3.77 6.48 9.64
C LEU A 399 4.62 7.50 8.85
N TRP A 400 5.53 8.22 9.52
CA TRP A 400 6.34 9.26 8.88
C TRP A 400 7.31 8.75 7.83
N ILE A 401 7.73 7.49 7.88
CA ILE A 401 8.63 6.94 6.85
C ILE A 401 7.87 6.37 5.66
N PHE A 402 6.53 6.31 5.71
CA PHE A 402 5.71 5.73 4.63
C PHE A 402 6.00 6.35 3.25
N PRO A 403 6.03 7.68 3.08
CA PRO A 403 6.27 8.26 1.75
C PRO A 403 7.71 8.06 1.24
N MET A 404 8.63 7.51 2.06
CA MET A 404 9.95 7.07 1.59
C MET A 404 9.84 5.97 0.53
N LEU A 405 8.78 5.15 0.59
CA LEU A 405 8.50 4.12 -0.41
C LEU A 405 8.35 4.66 -1.83
N ALA A 406 7.87 5.90 -1.99
CA ALA A 406 7.80 6.57 -3.29
C ALA A 406 9.16 6.61 -4.01
N TRP A 407 10.24 6.84 -3.25
CA TRP A 407 11.60 6.82 -3.80
C TRP A 407 12.10 5.42 -4.07
N CYS A 408 11.73 4.45 -3.22
CA CYS A 408 12.04 3.05 -3.46
C CYS A 408 11.41 2.55 -4.77
N ALA A 409 10.11 2.78 -4.96
CA ALA A 409 9.37 2.45 -6.19
C ALA A 409 10.01 3.13 -7.41
N ALA A 410 10.17 4.46 -7.37
CA ALA A 410 10.76 5.21 -8.45
C ALA A 410 12.19 4.75 -8.84
N ILE A 411 13.07 4.48 -7.86
CA ILE A 411 14.44 4.02 -8.17
C ILE A 411 14.41 2.63 -8.79
N SER A 412 13.68 1.70 -8.17
CA SER A 412 13.68 0.30 -8.56
C SER A 412 12.99 0.07 -9.90
N GLU A 413 11.79 0.60 -10.06
CA GLU A 413 10.97 0.35 -11.23
C GLU A 413 11.48 1.06 -12.47
N GLU A 414 11.98 2.30 -12.33
CA GLU A 414 12.61 2.99 -13.45
C GLU A 414 13.94 2.33 -13.83
N ALA A 415 14.70 1.78 -12.87
CA ALA A 415 15.94 1.06 -13.17
C ALA A 415 15.67 -0.24 -13.94
N VAL A 416 14.74 -1.07 -13.44
CA VAL A 416 14.46 -2.40 -14.00
C VAL A 416 13.68 -2.28 -15.31
N TYR A 417 12.53 -1.60 -15.30
CA TYR A 417 11.60 -1.65 -16.43
C TYR A 417 11.92 -0.63 -17.50
N ARG A 418 12.32 0.60 -17.14
CA ARG A 418 12.56 1.66 -18.13
C ARG A 418 14.00 1.67 -18.60
N PHE A 419 14.94 1.74 -17.66
CA PHE A 419 16.35 1.89 -18.01
C PHE A 419 16.93 0.60 -18.58
N PHE A 420 16.78 -0.53 -17.89
CA PHE A 420 17.31 -1.80 -18.38
C PHE A 420 16.39 -2.44 -19.44
N ALA A 421 15.13 -2.73 -19.11
CA ALA A 421 14.28 -3.56 -19.94
C ALA A 421 13.92 -2.91 -21.29
N ILE A 422 13.60 -1.61 -21.35
CA ILE A 422 13.42 -0.94 -22.67
C ILE A 422 14.70 -1.00 -23.49
N GLY A 423 15.87 -0.84 -22.86
CA GLY A 423 17.16 -0.91 -23.54
C GLY A 423 17.38 -2.25 -24.24
N ILE A 424 17.14 -3.36 -23.53
CA ILE A 424 17.36 -4.71 -24.06
C ILE A 424 16.33 -5.07 -25.13
N PHE A 425 15.05 -4.76 -24.92
CA PHE A 425 14.03 -5.01 -25.93
C PHE A 425 14.20 -4.10 -27.14
N LYS A 426 14.72 -2.88 -26.98
CA LYS A 426 15.07 -2.01 -28.10
C LYS A 426 16.19 -2.63 -28.93
N LYS A 427 17.20 -3.23 -28.30
CA LYS A 427 18.26 -3.96 -28.98
C LYS A 427 17.73 -5.18 -29.73
N TRP A 428 16.80 -5.94 -29.14
CA TRP A 428 16.30 -7.18 -29.74
C TRP A 428 15.32 -6.96 -30.89
N PHE A 429 14.36 -6.04 -30.71
CA PHE A 429 13.27 -5.87 -31.67
C PHE A 429 13.45 -4.68 -32.61
N ASN A 430 14.38 -3.76 -32.30
CA ASN A 430 14.55 -2.47 -32.97
C ASN A 430 13.27 -1.60 -33.04
N ASN A 431 12.17 -1.99 -32.39
CA ASN A 431 10.91 -1.27 -32.36
C ASN A 431 10.71 -0.60 -30.99
N THR A 432 10.57 0.73 -30.98
CA THR A 432 10.45 1.51 -29.74
C THR A 432 9.16 1.24 -28.99
N PHE A 433 8.05 1.03 -29.70
CA PHE A 433 6.75 0.76 -29.09
C PHE A 433 6.76 -0.60 -28.40
N VAL A 434 7.17 -1.66 -29.11
CA VAL A 434 7.29 -3.02 -28.53
C VAL A 434 8.26 -3.03 -27.35
N ALA A 435 9.40 -2.34 -27.48
CA ALA A 435 10.38 -2.23 -26.41
C ALA A 435 9.86 -1.50 -25.16
N SER A 436 8.82 -0.68 -25.30
CA SER A 436 8.17 0.02 -24.18
C SER A 436 7.00 -0.78 -23.62
N LEU A 437 6.21 -1.43 -24.49
CA LEU A 437 5.01 -2.15 -24.14
C LEU A 437 5.30 -3.38 -23.27
N ILE A 438 6.25 -4.22 -23.67
CA ILE A 438 6.57 -5.46 -22.95
C ILE A 438 6.93 -5.18 -21.48
N PRO A 439 7.95 -4.35 -21.16
CA PRO A 439 8.29 -4.10 -19.76
C PRO A 439 7.20 -3.35 -19.00
N THR A 440 6.41 -2.51 -19.68
CA THR A 440 5.26 -1.84 -19.07
C THR A 440 4.19 -2.84 -18.63
N VAL A 441 3.88 -3.84 -19.46
CA VAL A 441 2.90 -4.88 -19.13
C VAL A 441 3.42 -5.79 -18.01
N ILE A 442 4.70 -6.18 -18.04
CA ILE A 442 5.33 -6.93 -16.94
C ILE A 442 5.18 -6.18 -15.61
N TRP A 443 5.51 -4.89 -15.61
CA TRP A 443 5.35 -4.02 -14.44
C TRP A 443 3.89 -3.92 -13.97
N ALA A 444 2.96 -3.65 -14.89
CA ALA A 444 1.53 -3.51 -14.58
C ALA A 444 0.93 -4.81 -14.02
N LEU A 445 1.38 -5.98 -14.49
CA LEU A 445 0.98 -7.28 -13.95
C LEU A 445 1.40 -7.46 -12.48
N GLY A 446 2.42 -6.75 -12.01
CA GLY A 446 2.83 -6.78 -10.59
C GLY A 446 1.83 -6.12 -9.65
N HIS A 447 0.86 -5.36 -10.18
CA HIS A 447 -0.04 -4.50 -9.41
C HIS A 447 -1.50 -4.98 -9.46
N VAL A 448 -1.78 -6.10 -10.14
CA VAL A 448 -3.15 -6.64 -10.26
C VAL A 448 -3.68 -7.28 -8.97
N THR A 449 -2.81 -7.47 -7.97
CA THR A 449 -3.15 -7.99 -6.64
C THR A 449 -3.68 -6.92 -5.69
N TYR A 450 -3.66 -5.65 -6.09
CA TYR A 450 -4.31 -4.58 -5.32
C TYR A 450 -5.82 -4.88 -5.16
N PRO A 451 -6.44 -4.42 -4.05
CA PRO A 451 -7.81 -4.74 -3.70
C PRO A 451 -8.83 -3.98 -4.57
N ILE A 452 -8.73 -4.11 -5.89
CA ILE A 452 -9.60 -3.50 -6.90
C ILE A 452 -10.08 -4.57 -7.85
N PHE A 453 -11.39 -4.61 -8.07
CA PHE A 453 -12.05 -5.65 -8.83
C PHE A 453 -12.89 -5.06 -9.97
N PRO A 454 -12.89 -5.64 -11.18
CA PRO A 454 -12.09 -6.80 -11.61
C PRO A 454 -10.57 -6.53 -11.56
N SER A 455 -9.76 -7.54 -11.22
CA SER A 455 -8.32 -7.39 -10.99
C SER A 455 -7.55 -6.92 -12.23
N THR A 456 -8.09 -7.17 -13.43
CA THR A 456 -7.55 -6.70 -14.71
C THR A 456 -7.73 -5.20 -14.96
N THR A 457 -8.54 -4.50 -14.17
CA THR A 457 -8.73 -3.04 -14.31
C THR A 457 -7.41 -2.31 -14.14
N ARG A 458 -6.62 -2.69 -13.13
CA ARG A 458 -5.32 -2.06 -12.84
C ARG A 458 -4.29 -2.32 -13.94
N LEU A 459 -4.35 -3.50 -14.58
CA LEU A 459 -3.49 -3.83 -15.71
C LEU A 459 -3.69 -2.84 -16.87
N LEU A 460 -4.94 -2.52 -17.21
CA LEU A 460 -5.25 -1.57 -18.29
C LEU A 460 -4.78 -0.16 -17.96
N GLU A 461 -5.12 0.32 -16.76
CA GLU A 461 -4.74 1.66 -16.27
C GLU A 461 -3.22 1.86 -16.28
N LEU A 462 -2.49 0.95 -15.62
CA LEU A 462 -1.05 1.06 -15.49
C LEU A 462 -0.33 0.81 -16.81
N THR A 463 -0.90 0.06 -17.75
CA THR A 463 -0.31 -0.06 -19.09
C THR A 463 -0.27 1.30 -19.79
N VAL A 464 -1.34 2.11 -19.69
CA VAL A 464 -1.37 3.45 -20.28
C VAL A 464 -0.37 4.38 -19.59
N LEU A 465 -0.37 4.43 -18.27
CA LEU A 465 0.55 5.28 -17.50
C LEU A 465 2.02 4.87 -17.72
N GLY A 466 2.29 3.57 -17.73
CA GLY A 466 3.63 3.04 -17.91
C GLY A 466 4.21 3.31 -19.32
N LEU A 467 3.36 3.33 -20.35
CA LEU A 467 3.75 3.76 -21.69
C LEU A 467 4.09 5.26 -21.74
N ILE A 468 3.37 6.10 -20.97
CA ILE A 468 3.69 7.52 -20.86
C ILE A 468 5.03 7.72 -20.13
N PHE A 469 5.28 6.99 -19.04
CA PHE A 469 6.60 6.97 -18.40
C PHE A 469 7.70 6.52 -19.37
N SER A 470 7.44 5.47 -20.16
CA SER A 470 8.38 4.99 -21.18
C SER A 470 8.68 6.08 -22.23
N PHE A 471 7.66 6.80 -22.68
CA PHE A 471 7.83 7.93 -23.60
C PHE A 471 8.63 9.08 -22.97
N MET A 472 8.34 9.45 -21.72
CA MET A 472 9.09 10.47 -20.97
C MET A 472 10.55 10.05 -20.77
N PHE A 473 10.80 8.78 -20.44
CA PHE A 473 12.14 8.22 -20.27
C PHE A 473 12.94 8.33 -21.57
N LEU A 474 12.38 7.86 -22.68
CA LEU A 474 13.05 7.92 -23.99
C LEU A 474 13.30 9.35 -24.47
N ARG A 475 12.48 10.31 -24.04
CA ARG A 475 12.56 11.72 -24.46
C ARG A 475 13.49 12.57 -23.60
N PHE A 476 13.52 12.32 -22.29
CA PHE A 476 14.15 13.19 -21.29
C PHE A 476 15.15 12.49 -20.36
N GLY A 477 15.32 11.17 -20.48
CA GLY A 477 16.31 10.41 -19.74
C GLY A 477 15.88 9.94 -18.35
N PHE A 478 16.76 9.14 -17.75
CA PHE A 478 16.50 8.39 -16.52
C PHE A 478 16.15 9.28 -15.32
N MET A 479 16.88 10.37 -15.11
CA MET A 479 16.66 11.25 -13.96
C MET A 479 15.28 11.91 -13.98
N THR A 480 14.79 12.29 -15.15
CA THR A 480 13.49 12.94 -15.30
C THR A 480 12.36 12.02 -14.86
N VAL A 481 12.38 10.74 -15.27
CA VAL A 481 11.33 9.79 -14.89
C VAL A 481 11.44 9.33 -13.45
N VAL A 482 12.65 9.18 -12.90
CA VAL A 482 12.82 8.90 -11.45
C VAL A 482 12.23 10.02 -10.60
N PHE A 483 12.49 11.30 -10.95
CA PHE A 483 11.87 12.41 -10.24
C PHE A 483 10.35 12.44 -10.44
N ALA A 484 9.87 12.29 -11.68
CA ALA A 484 8.43 12.30 -11.97
C ALA A 484 7.68 11.23 -11.17
N HIS A 485 8.20 10.01 -11.16
CA HIS A 485 7.65 8.87 -10.43
C HIS A 485 7.70 9.12 -8.93
N ALA A 486 8.86 9.51 -8.38
CA ALA A 486 8.99 9.76 -6.95
C ALA A 486 8.05 10.88 -6.47
N ILE A 487 7.89 11.96 -7.26
CA ILE A 487 6.96 13.06 -6.95
C ILE A 487 5.52 12.57 -6.99
N PHE A 488 5.16 11.83 -8.04
CA PHE A 488 3.81 11.29 -8.23
C PHE A 488 3.36 10.46 -7.02
N ASP A 489 4.17 9.50 -6.60
CA ASP A 489 3.89 8.65 -5.44
C ASP A 489 3.98 9.43 -4.13
N SER A 490 4.99 10.32 -3.99
CA SER A 490 5.15 11.11 -2.76
C SER A 490 3.93 11.97 -2.48
N ILE A 491 3.29 12.54 -3.51
CA ILE A 491 2.06 13.32 -3.34
C ILE A 491 0.93 12.43 -2.81
N MET A 492 0.71 11.27 -3.43
CA MET A 492 -0.35 10.35 -3.01
C MET A 492 -0.14 9.83 -1.58
N MET A 493 1.07 9.39 -1.26
CA MET A 493 1.41 8.88 0.07
C MET A 493 1.42 10.00 1.13
N ALA A 494 1.89 11.20 0.79
CA ALA A 494 1.85 12.35 1.69
C ALA A 494 0.42 12.80 2.02
N LEU A 495 -0.53 12.66 1.08
CA LEU A 495 -1.93 12.95 1.35
C LEU A 495 -2.52 11.99 2.39
N SER A 496 -2.15 10.71 2.39
CA SER A 496 -2.54 9.77 3.45
C SER A 496 -2.04 10.23 4.83
N LEU A 497 -0.83 10.78 4.92
CA LEU A 497 -0.30 11.38 6.16
C LEU A 497 -1.13 12.61 6.56
N ILE A 498 -1.35 13.53 5.62
CA ILE A 498 -2.10 14.78 5.84
C ILE A 498 -3.52 14.48 6.34
N PHE A 499 -4.22 13.52 5.73
CA PHE A 499 -5.59 13.16 6.11
C PHE A 499 -5.70 12.42 7.44
N THR A 500 -4.60 11.85 7.95
CA THR A 500 -4.57 11.33 9.34
C THR A 500 -4.70 12.48 10.37
N GLY A 501 -4.47 13.74 9.97
CA GLY A 501 -4.94 14.93 10.70
C GLY A 501 -4.06 15.46 11.83
N SER A 502 -2.96 14.80 12.20
CA SER A 502 -2.03 15.35 13.22
C SER A 502 -1.10 16.43 12.61
N PRO A 503 -0.76 17.51 13.34
CA PRO A 503 0.14 18.56 12.82
C PRO A 503 1.50 18.02 12.35
N GLY A 504 2.03 17.01 13.06
CA GLY A 504 3.27 16.33 12.67
C GLY A 504 3.14 15.58 11.34
N ASN A 505 2.02 14.87 11.12
CA ASN A 505 1.77 14.17 9.87
C ASN A 505 1.60 15.14 8.69
N ILE A 506 0.93 16.27 8.89
CA ILE A 506 0.77 17.31 7.87
C ILE A 506 2.13 17.89 7.48
N LEU A 507 2.96 18.26 8.46
CA LEU A 507 4.31 18.79 8.22
C LEU A 507 5.17 17.77 7.45
N MET A 508 5.15 16.51 7.87
CA MET A 508 5.89 15.45 7.18
C MET A 508 5.40 15.25 5.74
N GLY A 509 4.08 15.27 5.51
CA GLY A 509 3.52 15.21 4.16
C GLY A 509 4.05 16.33 3.25
N ILE A 510 4.08 17.58 3.74
CA ILE A 510 4.64 18.73 3.00
C ILE A 510 6.13 18.53 2.72
N ILE A 511 6.90 18.06 3.71
CA ILE A 511 8.33 17.78 3.54
C ILE A 511 8.56 16.79 2.40
N TYR A 512 7.80 15.69 2.34
CA TYR A 512 7.96 14.69 1.26
C TYR A 512 7.56 15.21 -0.11
N ILE A 513 6.50 16.01 -0.21
CA ILE A 513 6.10 16.66 -1.46
C ILE A 513 7.22 17.57 -1.99
N LEU A 514 7.94 18.26 -1.10
CA LEU A 514 9.00 19.20 -1.47
C LEU A 514 10.40 18.56 -1.55
N LEU A 515 10.61 17.38 -0.97
CA LEU A 515 11.90 16.67 -0.86
C LEU A 515 12.71 16.54 -2.17
N PRO A 516 12.11 16.35 -3.35
CA PRO A 516 12.82 16.36 -4.63
C PRO A 516 13.63 17.64 -4.89
N ILE A 517 13.17 18.81 -4.40
CA ILE A 517 13.82 20.11 -4.60
C ILE A 517 15.18 20.19 -3.89
N PRO A 518 15.29 19.99 -2.56
CA PRO A 518 16.59 20.01 -1.87
C PRO A 518 17.53 18.90 -2.35
N ILE A 519 17.02 17.73 -2.75
CA ILE A 519 17.85 16.68 -3.35
C ILE A 519 18.47 17.16 -4.67
N ALA A 520 17.66 17.69 -5.58
CA ALA A 520 18.15 18.20 -6.86
C ALA A 520 19.12 19.39 -6.66
N TRP A 521 18.82 20.28 -5.71
CA TRP A 521 19.70 21.38 -5.32
C TRP A 521 21.04 20.87 -4.79
N LEU A 522 21.04 19.90 -3.89
CA LEU A 522 22.25 19.32 -3.30
C LEU A 522 23.12 18.69 -4.38
N LEU A 523 22.55 17.88 -5.28
CA LEU A 523 23.28 17.29 -6.41
C LEU A 523 23.88 18.35 -7.34
N ARG A 524 23.15 19.44 -7.61
CA ARG A 524 23.64 20.57 -8.40
C ARG A 524 24.77 21.32 -7.68
N TYR A 525 24.63 21.55 -6.38
CA TYR A 525 25.63 22.21 -5.55
C TYR A 525 26.94 21.39 -5.49
N LEU A 526 26.84 20.09 -5.18
CA LEU A 526 27.99 19.21 -5.14
C LEU A 526 28.69 19.11 -6.50
N HIS A 527 27.95 19.14 -7.61
CA HIS A 527 28.52 19.20 -8.95
C HIS A 527 29.33 20.48 -9.18
N ARG A 528 28.78 21.64 -8.81
CA ARG A 528 29.49 22.93 -8.92
C ARG A 528 30.75 22.96 -8.08
N LYS A 529 30.69 22.44 -6.84
CA LYS A 529 31.86 22.35 -5.94
C LYS A 529 32.95 21.45 -6.51
N LYS A 530 32.59 20.32 -7.11
CA LYS A 530 33.54 19.37 -7.72
C LYS A 530 34.23 19.93 -8.96
N LYS A 531 33.57 20.83 -9.69
CA LYS A 531 34.12 21.54 -10.86
C LYS A 531 34.72 22.91 -10.51
N GLY A 532 35.12 23.12 -9.24
CA GLY A 532 35.49 24.42 -8.67
C GLY A 532 36.04 25.42 -9.69
N THR A 533 35.37 26.57 -9.80
CA THR A 533 35.96 27.85 -10.23
C THR A 533 37.13 27.75 -11.21
N GLU A 534 36.93 27.18 -12.40
CA GLU A 534 37.74 27.64 -13.53
C GLU A 534 37.14 29.00 -13.93
N PRO A 535 37.89 30.11 -13.82
CA PRO A 535 37.45 31.36 -14.40
C PRO A 535 37.09 31.07 -15.86
N PHE A 536 36.04 31.70 -16.37
CA PHE A 536 35.98 31.92 -17.80
C PHE A 536 37.31 32.57 -18.17
N VAL A 537 38.21 31.81 -18.81
CA VAL A 537 39.37 32.41 -19.48
C VAL A 537 38.76 33.16 -20.65
N THR A 538 38.29 34.37 -20.38
CA THR A 538 38.11 35.39 -21.40
C THR A 538 39.51 35.68 -21.88
N VAL A 539 39.93 35.01 -22.96
CA VAL A 539 41.08 35.46 -23.73
C VAL A 539 40.77 36.91 -24.12
N PRO A 540 41.59 37.90 -23.73
CA PRO A 540 41.37 39.27 -24.16
C PRO A 540 41.46 39.33 -25.69
N PRO A 541 40.64 40.16 -26.37
CA PRO A 541 40.76 40.36 -27.81
C PRO A 541 41.99 41.23 -28.09
N SER A 542 43.17 40.65 -28.05
CA SER A 542 44.40 41.30 -28.51
C SER A 542 45.47 40.27 -28.82
N THR A 543 45.30 39.53 -29.92
CA THR A 543 46.37 39.08 -30.83
C THR A 543 45.73 38.33 -32.01
N LEU A 544 45.03 39.09 -32.85
CA LEU A 544 45.04 38.85 -34.29
C LEU A 544 45.84 40.02 -34.87
N GLN A 545 47.13 39.79 -35.09
CA GLN A 545 47.91 40.49 -36.12
C GLN A 545 48.02 39.54 -37.30
#